data_AF-A0A349BMM3-F1
#
_entry.id   AF-A0A349BMM3-F1
#
_cell.length_a   1.000
_cell.length_b   1.000
_cell.length_c   1.000
_cell.angle_alpha   90.00
_cell.angle_beta   90.00
_cell.angle_gamma   90.00
#
_symmetry.space_group_name_H-M   'P 1'
#
loop_
_entity.id
_entity.type
_entity.pdbx_description
1 polymer ?
#
loop_
_entity_poly.entity_id
_entity_poly.type
_entity_poly.pdbx_seq_one_letter_code
_entity_poly.pdbx_strand_id
1 'polypeptide(L)'
;GCEGSQNEAIGRLISLAFRSGVAPQSVIRQLIGIRCNKPYGLGRDTVHSCADAIAKSVLEYLMKKAQTGNQDISVEYDRRIGAACPDCGCEMEFSEGCEKCHFCGHSKCY
;
A
#
# COMPACT_ATOMS: atom_id res chain seq x y z
N GLY A 1 8.45 20.11 3.30
CA GLY A 1 7.92 20.04 4.67
C GLY A 1 8.93 19.34 5.57
N CYS A 2 8.73 19.35 6.89
CA CYS A 2 9.60 18.62 7.81
C CYS A 2 9.28 17.11 7.76
N GLU A 3 9.75 16.44 6.70
CA GLU A 3 9.51 15.00 6.41
C GLU A 3 9.85 14.11 7.62
N GLY A 4 10.91 14.43 8.36
CA GLY A 4 11.30 13.71 9.58
C GLY A 4 10.26 13.77 10.70
N SER A 5 9.75 14.95 11.03
CA SER A 5 8.73 15.12 12.09
C SER A 5 7.42 14.40 11.76
N GLN A 6 7.03 14.40 10.49
CA GLN A 6 5.82 13.73 10.02
C GLN A 6 5.98 12.21 10.14
N ASN A 7 7.15 11.68 9.75
CA ASN A 7 7.43 10.25 9.88
C ASN A 7 7.48 9.79 11.34
N GLU A 8 8.04 10.59 12.25
CA GLU A 8 8.03 10.26 13.68
C GLU A 8 6.60 10.25 14.23
N ALA A 9 5.78 11.26 13.89
CA ALA A 9 4.38 11.31 14.30
C ALA A 9 3.60 10.09 13.77
N ILE A 10 3.75 9.76 12.48
CA ILE A 10 3.12 8.59 11.86
C ILE A 10 3.56 7.30 12.57
N GLY A 11 4.86 7.12 12.81
CA GLY A 11 5.38 5.94 13.50
C GLY A 11 4.84 5.77 14.92
N ARG A 12 4.71 6.87 15.68
CA ARG A 12 4.12 6.87 17.02
C ARG A 12 2.63 6.51 17.00
N LEU A 13 1.87 7.05 16.03
CA LEU A 13 0.44 6.75 15.87
C LEU A 13 0.22 5.30 15.45
N ILE A 14 0.99 4.78 14.50
CA ILE A 14 0.93 3.37 14.09
C ILE A 14 1.25 2.45 15.27
N SER A 15 2.30 2.78 16.02
CA SER A 15 2.68 2.02 17.23
C SER A 15 1.57 2.02 18.28
N LEU A 16 0.89 3.15 18.47
CA LEU A 16 -0.27 3.24 19.35
C LEU A 16 -1.43 2.38 18.82
N ALA A 17 -1.76 2.49 17.53
CA ALA A 17 -2.83 1.71 16.91
C ALA A 17 -2.65 0.20 17.09
N PHE A 18 -1.42 -0.31 16.88
CA PHE A 18 -1.13 -1.73 17.09
C PHE A 18 -1.27 -2.14 18.56
N ARG A 19 -0.81 -1.32 19.51
CA ARG A 19 -1.00 -1.60 20.94
C ARG A 19 -2.47 -1.53 21.36
N SER A 20 -3.28 -0.74 20.67
CA SER A 20 -4.73 -0.64 20.87
C SER A 20 -5.53 -1.78 20.22
N GLY A 21 -4.86 -2.77 19.62
CA GLY A 21 -5.54 -3.93 19.01
C GLY A 21 -6.08 -3.69 17.61
N VAL A 22 -5.68 -2.59 16.93
CA VAL A 22 -6.03 -2.37 15.53
C VAL A 22 -5.33 -3.42 14.66
N ALA A 23 -6.09 -4.10 13.81
CA ALA A 23 -5.55 -5.07 12.87
C ALA A 23 -4.49 -4.42 11.95
N PRO A 24 -3.27 -4.98 11.85
CA PRO A 24 -2.22 -4.43 10.99
C PRO A 24 -2.64 -4.21 9.54
N GLN A 25 -3.50 -5.09 9.01
CA GLN A 25 -4.05 -5.01 7.66
C GLN A 25 -4.87 -3.73 7.44
N SER A 26 -5.56 -3.22 8.47
CA SER A 26 -6.31 -1.97 8.37
C SER A 26 -5.37 -0.76 8.25
N VAL A 27 -4.26 -0.75 8.98
CA VAL A 27 -3.24 0.31 8.86
C VAL A 27 -2.55 0.24 7.50
N ILE A 28 -2.16 -0.95 7.04
CA ILE A 28 -1.54 -1.15 5.71
C ILE A 28 -2.45 -0.60 4.61
N ARG A 29 -3.75 -0.95 4.62
CA ARG A 29 -4.71 -0.47 3.61
C ARG A 29 -4.84 1.04 3.54
N GLN A 30 -4.63 1.76 4.64
CA GLN A 30 -4.69 3.22 4.66
C GLN A 30 -3.39 3.86 4.16
N LEU A 31 -2.24 3.21 4.36
CA LEU A 31 -0.92 3.78 4.08
C LEU A 31 -0.37 3.37 2.71
N ILE A 32 -0.73 2.19 2.22
CA ILE A 32 -0.26 1.66 0.94
C ILE A 32 -0.73 2.57 -0.19
N GLY A 33 0.18 2.92 -1.09
CA GLY A 33 -0.10 3.77 -2.24
C GLY A 33 -0.16 5.27 -1.95
N ILE A 34 -0.01 5.75 -0.71
CA ILE A 34 0.15 7.19 -0.44
C ILE A 34 1.36 7.72 -1.20
N ARG A 35 1.21 8.87 -1.87
CA ARG A 35 2.23 9.40 -2.79
C ARG A 35 2.84 10.70 -2.32
N CYS A 36 4.12 10.84 -2.58
CA CYS A 36 4.90 12.05 -2.40
C CYS A 36 5.53 12.45 -3.75
N ASN A 37 6.13 13.64 -3.81
CA ASN A 37 6.83 14.14 -5.01
C ASN A 37 8.18 13.45 -5.29
N LYS A 38 8.56 12.45 -4.48
CA LYS A 38 9.84 11.72 -4.55
C LYS A 38 9.61 10.21 -4.45
N PRO A 39 9.11 9.54 -5.50
CA PRO A 39 9.05 8.09 -5.53
C PRO A 39 10.46 7.48 -5.63
N TYR A 40 10.63 6.25 -5.12
CA TYR A 40 11.89 5.52 -5.11
C TYR A 40 11.70 4.09 -5.62
N GLY A 41 12.57 3.64 -6.52
CA GLY A 41 12.51 2.29 -7.11
C GLY A 41 11.74 2.23 -8.43
N LEU A 42 11.74 1.05 -9.06
CA LEU A 42 11.20 0.83 -10.40
C LEU A 42 10.22 -0.36 -10.41
N GLY A 43 9.13 -0.23 -11.17
CA GLY A 43 8.16 -1.30 -11.38
C GLY A 43 7.24 -1.53 -10.17
N ARG A 44 6.88 -2.79 -9.93
CA ARG A 44 5.88 -3.16 -8.91
C ARG A 44 6.33 -2.89 -7.47
N ASP A 45 7.63 -2.78 -7.25
CA ASP A 45 8.21 -2.56 -5.92
C ASP A 45 8.45 -1.07 -5.62
N THR A 46 8.09 -0.15 -6.52
CA THR A 46 8.30 1.30 -6.33
C THR A 46 7.65 1.81 -5.05
N VAL A 47 8.44 2.39 -4.16
CA VAL A 47 7.97 3.07 -2.94
C VAL A 47 7.54 4.48 -3.32
N HIS A 48 6.28 4.81 -3.05
CA HIS A 48 5.69 6.05 -3.54
C HIS A 48 5.75 7.20 -2.52
N SER A 49 5.95 6.89 -1.24
CA SER A 49 6.18 7.85 -0.15
C SER A 49 6.75 7.16 1.09
N CYS A 50 7.08 7.93 2.13
CA CYS A 50 7.45 7.37 3.43
C CYS A 50 6.31 6.54 4.07
N ALA A 51 5.06 6.96 3.90
CA ALA A 51 3.90 6.20 4.41
C ALA A 51 3.72 4.86 3.66
N ASP A 52 3.87 4.88 2.34
CA ASP A 52 3.85 3.68 1.50
C ASP A 52 5.00 2.71 1.86
N ALA A 53 6.18 3.25 2.15
CA ALA A 53 7.32 2.47 2.63
C ALA A 53 7.01 1.74 3.94
N ILE A 54 6.33 2.41 4.88
CA ILE A 54 5.89 1.82 6.14
C ILE A 54 4.88 0.70 5.87
N ALA A 55 3.89 0.94 5.01
CA ALA A 55 2.89 -0.07 4.65
C ALA A 55 3.55 -1.35 4.10
N LYS A 56 4.47 -1.20 3.14
CA LYS A 56 5.22 -2.30 2.52
C LYS A 56 6.08 -3.06 3.51
N SER A 57 6.81 -2.35 4.38
CA SER A 57 7.68 -3.00 5.38
C SER A 57 6.89 -3.77 6.44
N VAL A 58 5.74 -3.25 6.88
CA VAL A 58 4.84 -3.98 7.80
C VAL A 58 4.25 -5.19 7.10
N LEU A 59 3.81 -5.06 5.85
CA LEU A 59 3.30 -6.18 5.06
C LEU A 59 4.35 -7.30 4.91
N GLU A 60 5.58 -6.94 4.54
CA GLU A 60 6.70 -7.88 4.40
C GLU A 60 7.00 -8.59 5.74
N TYR A 61 6.99 -7.86 6.85
CA TYR A 61 7.17 -8.44 8.18
C TYR A 61 6.08 -9.47 8.52
N LEU A 62 4.82 -9.17 8.22
CA LEU A 62 3.71 -10.10 8.46
C LEU A 62 3.83 -11.36 7.59
N MET A 63 4.22 -11.22 6.32
CA MET A 63 4.46 -12.35 5.43
C MET A 63 5.59 -13.24 5.94
N LYS A 64 6.71 -12.66 6.40
CA LYS A 64 7.82 -13.40 7.00
C LYS A 64 7.41 -14.10 8.30
N LYS A 65 6.60 -13.45 9.12
CA LYS A 65 6.07 -14.03 10.36
C LYS A 65 5.15 -15.23 10.08
N ALA A 66 4.30 -15.14 9.05
CA ALA A 66 3.41 -16.22 8.60
C ALA A 66 4.18 -17.44 8.08
N GLN A 67 5.34 -17.25 7.47
CA GLN A 67 6.18 -18.37 7.01
C GLN A 67 6.89 -19.08 8.18
N THR A 68 7.11 -18.39 9.30
CA THR A 68 7.86 -18.93 10.44
C THR A 68 6.95 -19.67 11.44
N GLY A 69 5.68 -19.34 11.51
CA GLY A 69 4.67 -20.08 12.25
C GLY A 69 3.53 -20.42 11.32
N ASN A 70 3.22 -21.71 11.17
CA ASN A 70 2.26 -22.36 10.26
C ASN A 70 0.82 -21.77 10.30
N GLN A 71 0.70 -20.48 10.00
CA GLN A 71 -0.53 -19.71 9.90
C GLN A 71 -0.43 -18.93 8.60
N ASP A 72 -1.20 -19.38 7.61
CA ASP A 72 -1.44 -18.63 6.40
C ASP A 72 -2.09 -17.30 6.77
N ILE A 73 -1.28 -16.26 6.91
CA ILE A 73 -1.80 -14.89 6.82
C ILE A 73 -2.12 -14.70 5.33
N SER A 74 -3.29 -15.16 4.93
CA SER A 74 -3.96 -14.62 3.75
C SER A 74 -4.30 -13.17 4.08
N VAL A 75 -3.32 -12.28 3.90
CA VAL A 75 -3.68 -11.02 3.28
C VAL A 75 -4.14 -11.48 1.90
N GLU A 76 -5.44 -11.79 1.77
CA GLU A 76 -6.13 -11.57 0.51
C GLU A 76 -5.87 -10.09 0.22
N TYR A 77 -4.72 -9.81 -0.40
CA TYR A 77 -4.70 -8.90 -1.50
C TYR A 77 -5.73 -9.51 -2.42
N ASP A 78 -6.97 -9.08 -2.26
CA ASP A 78 -8.09 -9.62 -2.97
C ASP A 78 -7.74 -9.46 -4.44
N ARG A 79 -7.27 -10.57 -5.03
CA ARG A 79 -6.94 -10.69 -6.44
C ARG A 79 -8.23 -10.61 -7.28
N ARG A 80 -9.39 -10.41 -6.64
CA ARG A 80 -10.70 -10.11 -7.20
C ARG A 80 -11.20 -8.69 -6.87
N ILE A 81 -10.32 -7.75 -6.52
CA ILE A 81 -10.62 -6.34 -6.77
C ILE A 81 -10.32 -6.10 -8.24
N GLY A 82 -11.38 -6.10 -9.06
CA GLY A 82 -11.30 -5.55 -10.39
C GLY A 82 -10.57 -4.21 -10.34
N ALA A 83 -9.56 -4.08 -11.19
CA ALA A 83 -9.02 -2.80 -11.62
C ALA A 83 -8.19 -2.00 -10.57
N ALA A 84 -7.19 -2.58 -9.89
CA ALA A 84 -6.12 -1.74 -9.30
C ALA A 84 -5.07 -1.39 -10.37
N CYS A 85 -4.69 -0.10 -10.56
CA CYS A 85 -3.68 0.32 -11.57
C CYS A 85 -2.40 -0.48 -11.33
N PRO A 86 -1.84 -1.13 -12.36
CA PRO A 86 -0.58 -1.85 -12.22
C PRO A 86 0.59 -0.92 -11.87
N ASP A 87 0.46 0.38 -12.16
CA ASP A 87 1.47 1.41 -11.85
C ASP A 87 1.16 2.15 -10.54
N CYS A 88 -0.11 2.20 -10.13
CA CYS A 88 -0.61 3.10 -9.09
C CYS A 88 -1.13 2.39 -7.84
N GLY A 89 -1.62 1.17 -7.99
CA GLY A 89 -2.37 0.42 -6.98
C GLY A 89 -3.73 1.03 -6.64
N CYS A 90 -4.07 2.22 -7.14
CA CYS A 90 -5.38 2.83 -6.94
C CYS A 90 -6.41 2.19 -7.85
N GLU A 91 -7.68 2.34 -7.46
CA GLU A 91 -8.83 1.91 -8.23
C GLU A 91 -8.82 2.51 -9.64
N MET A 92 -9.15 1.68 -10.62
CA MET A 92 -9.32 2.01 -12.02
C MET A 92 -10.80 1.95 -12.37
N GLU A 93 -11.22 2.88 -13.20
CA GLU A 93 -12.57 2.97 -13.70
C GLU A 93 -12.62 2.45 -15.15
N PHE A 94 -13.56 1.55 -15.45
CA PHE A 94 -13.79 1.13 -16.83
C PHE A 94 -14.65 2.15 -17.55
N SER A 95 -14.08 2.85 -18.53
CA SER A 95 -14.81 3.78 -19.39
C SER A 95 -14.32 3.68 -20.84
N GLU A 96 -15.24 3.76 -21.78
CA GLU A 96 -14.95 3.82 -23.23
C GLU A 96 -14.10 2.63 -23.75
N GLY A 97 -14.25 1.44 -23.15
CA GLY A 97 -13.47 0.26 -23.56
C GLY A 97 -12.08 0.16 -22.93
N CYS A 98 -11.73 1.05 -21.99
CA CYS A 98 -10.46 1.04 -21.28
C CYS A 98 -10.65 1.08 -19.75
N GLU A 99 -9.80 0.36 -19.01
CA GLU A 99 -9.61 0.56 -17.57
C GLU A 99 -8.64 1.73 -17.36
N LYS A 100 -9.10 2.82 -16.73
CA LYS A 100 -8.33 4.06 -16.54
C LYS A 100 -8.07 4.29 -15.04
N CYS A 101 -6.81 4.49 -14.62
CA CYS A 101 -6.52 5.09 -13.30
C CYS A 101 -6.42 6.60 -13.45
N HIS A 102 -7.44 7.29 -12.94
CA HIS A 102 -7.49 8.76 -12.87
C HIS A 102 -6.39 9.38 -12.00
N PHE A 103 -5.66 8.56 -11.26
CA PHE A 103 -4.58 8.98 -10.37
C PHE A 103 -3.17 8.89 -11.01
N CYS A 104 -2.88 7.86 -11.83
CA CYS A 104 -1.59 7.63 -12.48
C CYS A 104 -1.58 7.98 -13.97
N GLY A 105 -2.76 8.08 -14.59
CA GLY A 105 -2.90 8.23 -16.03
C GLY A 105 -2.72 6.92 -16.83
N HIS A 106 -2.52 5.78 -16.15
CA HIS A 106 -2.50 4.46 -16.80
C HIS A 106 -3.86 4.16 -17.41
N SER A 107 -3.85 3.66 -18.63
CA SER A 107 -5.03 3.19 -19.33
C SER A 107 -4.74 1.85 -20.01
N LYS A 108 -5.58 0.86 -19.79
CA LYS A 108 -5.54 -0.43 -20.50
C LYS A 108 -6.83 -0.62 -21.28
N CYS A 109 -6.74 -0.59 -22.61
CA CYS A 109 -7.86 -0.75 -23.53
C CYS A 109 -7.99 -2.18 -24.04
N TYR A 110 -9.21 -2.61 -24.34
CA TYR A 110 -9.54 -3.94 -24.88
C TYR A 110 -10.11 -3.86 -26.29
#